data_AF-A0A3U6Z973-F1
#
_entry.id   AF-A0A3U6Z973-F1
#
_cell.length_a   1.000
_cell.length_b   1.000
_cell.length_c   1.000
_cell.angle_alpha   90.00
_cell.angle_beta   90.00
_cell.angle_gamma   90.00
#
_symmetry.space_group_name_H-M   'P 1'
#
loop_
_entity.id
_entity.type
_entity.pdbx_description
1 polymer ?
#
loop_
_entity_poly.entity_id
_entity_poly.type
_entity_poly.pdbx_seq_one_letter_code
_entity_poly.pdbx_strand_id
1 'polypeptide(L)'
;MTTSSIDYSKKLRQIREAEGLTQKQFAELTGLAVSTVRSYEGVGQTARAAVVEKVIQVDRFEKYMFWLMKDKTLPSAGQIAPALSLDGYVQSEGNHVSIETPQKLRRSRRNAG
;
A
#
# COMPACT_ATOMS: atom_id res chain seq x y z
N MET A 1 -5.15 7.51 -22.08
CA MET A 1 -4.36 6.96 -20.96
C MET A 1 -4.42 7.96 -19.82
N THR A 2 -5.21 7.70 -18.78
CA THR A 2 -5.25 8.54 -17.58
C THR A 2 -4.05 8.19 -16.70
N THR A 3 -2.98 8.96 -16.77
CA THR A 3 -1.89 8.87 -15.79
C THR A 3 -2.39 9.47 -14.48
N SER A 4 -3.02 8.66 -13.63
CA SER A 4 -3.33 9.04 -12.25
C SER A 4 -2.02 9.38 -11.54
N SER A 5 -1.89 10.63 -11.09
CA SER A 5 -0.73 11.08 -10.31
C SER A 5 -0.70 10.32 -8.98
N ILE A 6 0.44 9.71 -8.64
CA ILE A 6 0.63 9.03 -7.35
C ILE A 6 0.70 10.10 -6.25
N ASP A 7 -0.15 9.97 -5.24
CA ASP A 7 -0.10 10.80 -4.03
C ASP A 7 0.89 10.18 -3.02
N TYR A 8 2.15 10.62 -3.09
CA TYR A 8 3.18 10.13 -2.20
C TYR A 8 2.98 10.53 -0.74
N SER A 9 2.25 11.62 -0.45
CA SER A 9 2.03 12.06 0.94
C SER A 9 1.38 10.97 1.79
N LYS A 10 0.31 10.37 1.27
CA LYS A 10 -0.43 9.30 1.95
C LYS A 10 0.42 8.05 2.11
N LYS A 11 1.14 7.67 1.06
CA LYS A 11 1.97 6.46 1.07
C LYS A 11 3.13 6.55 2.06
N LEU A 12 3.80 7.70 2.11
CA LEU A 12 4.88 7.96 3.07
C LEU A 12 4.37 7.91 4.51
N ARG A 13 3.18 8.47 4.77
CA ARG A 13 2.52 8.38 6.07
C ARG A 13 2.24 6.92 6.47
N GLN A 14 1.73 6.11 5.53
CA GLN A 14 1.47 4.68 5.77
C GLN A 14 2.74 3.90 6.12
N ILE A 15 3.86 4.18 5.43
CA ILE A 15 5.17 3.60 5.77
C ILE A 15 5.56 3.96 7.20
N ARG A 16 5.45 5.25 7.56
CA ARG A 16 5.79 5.73 8.90
C ARG A 16 4.96 5.04 9.98
N GLU A 17 3.65 4.96 9.80
CA GLU A 17 2.73 4.37 10.76
C GLU A 17 2.93 2.86 10.91
N ALA A 18 3.16 2.14 9.81
CA ALA A 18 3.45 0.70 9.84
C ALA A 18 4.77 0.36 10.56
N GLU A 19 5.73 1.29 10.56
CA GLU A 19 7.00 1.16 11.30
C GLU A 19 6.88 1.65 12.75
N GLY A 20 5.71 2.11 13.19
CA GLY A 20 5.48 2.59 14.54
C GLY A 20 6.25 3.88 14.88
N LEU A 21 6.61 4.67 13.86
CA LEU A 21 7.47 5.84 14.01
C LEU A 21 6.64 7.11 14.23
N THR A 22 7.13 7.97 15.14
CA THR A 22 6.68 9.36 15.21
C THR A 22 7.18 10.16 14.00
N GLN A 23 6.57 11.30 13.70
CA GLN A 23 7.04 12.20 12.63
C GLN A 23 8.49 12.64 12.82
N LYS A 24 8.91 12.83 14.08
CA LYS A 24 10.28 13.22 14.43
C LYS A 24 11.27 12.09 14.11
N GLN A 25 11.00 10.87 14.56
CA GLN A 25 11.87 9.71 14.29
C GLN A 25 11.96 9.42 12.79
N PHE A 26 10.85 9.55 12.07
CA PHE A 26 10.85 9.38 10.62
C PHE A 26 11.73 10.42 9.91
N ALA A 27 11.64 11.68 10.33
CA ALA A 27 12.46 12.76 9.80
C ALA A 27 13.96 12.51 10.07
N GLU A 28 14.31 12.08 11.28
CA GLU A 28 15.69 11.73 11.66
C GLU A 28 16.25 10.58 10.80
N LEU A 29 15.49 9.49 10.62
CA LEU A 29 15.93 8.34 9.81
C LEU A 29 16.12 8.68 8.33
N THR A 30 15.30 9.58 7.80
CA THR A 30 15.31 9.95 6.37
C THR A 30 16.19 11.16 6.07
N GLY A 31 16.72 11.83 7.09
CA GLY A 31 17.44 13.09 6.97
C GLY A 31 16.57 14.26 6.48
N LEU A 32 15.25 14.18 6.69
CA LEU A 32 14.31 15.24 6.36
C LEU A 32 14.16 16.22 7.53
N ALA A 33 13.73 17.45 7.25
CA ALA A 33 13.26 18.32 8.31
C ALA A 33 11.91 17.83 8.84
N VAL A 34 11.70 17.86 10.17
CA VAL A 34 10.43 17.50 10.80
C VAL A 34 9.27 18.35 10.26
N SER A 35 9.53 19.62 9.93
CA SER A 35 8.55 20.51 9.29
C SER A 35 8.11 20.02 7.91
N THR A 36 9.00 19.39 7.14
CA THR A 36 8.67 18.77 5.85
C THR A 36 7.72 17.61 6.05
N VAL A 37 8.02 16.70 7.00
CA VAL A 37 7.14 15.57 7.35
C VAL A 37 5.76 16.07 7.78
N ARG A 38 5.73 17.04 8.69
CA ARG A 38 4.48 17.66 9.16
C ARG A 38 3.68 18.32 8.04
N SER A 39 4.37 18.98 7.10
CA SER A 39 3.74 19.72 6.01
C SER A 39 3.01 18.79 5.04
N TYR A 40 3.63 17.64 4.69
CA TYR A 40 3.01 16.71 3.74
C TYR A 40 2.04 15.73 4.34
N GLU A 41 2.15 15.42 5.63
CA GLU A 41 1.14 14.60 6.33
C GLU A 41 -0.08 15.40 6.77
N GLY A 42 0.03 16.73 6.82
CA GLY A 42 -1.06 17.66 7.12
C GLY A 42 -1.79 18.14 5.86
N VAL A 43 -2.42 19.31 5.95
CA VAL A 43 -3.22 19.93 4.85
C VAL A 43 -2.37 20.86 3.97
N GLY A 44 -1.03 20.83 4.13
CA GLY A 44 -0.15 21.88 3.61
C GLY A 44 0.31 21.67 2.17
N GLN A 45 1.10 20.62 1.94
CA GLN A 45 1.86 20.44 0.70
C GLN A 45 1.90 18.96 0.29
N THR A 46 1.92 18.64 -1.00
CA THR A 46 2.18 17.27 -1.43
C THR A 46 3.67 16.94 -1.30
N ALA A 47 3.99 15.71 -0.91
CA ALA A 47 5.35 15.22 -0.90
C ALA A 47 5.94 15.25 -2.32
N ARG A 48 7.11 15.87 -2.47
CA ARG A 48 7.85 15.94 -3.73
C ARG A 48 8.65 14.65 -3.96
N ALA A 49 9.03 14.38 -5.22
CA ALA A 49 9.86 13.23 -5.57
C ALA A 49 11.16 13.12 -4.74
N ALA A 50 11.81 14.25 -4.45
CA ALA A 50 13.01 14.27 -3.60
C ALA A 50 12.78 13.71 -2.18
N VAL A 51 11.56 13.82 -1.64
CA VAL A 51 11.19 13.22 -0.34
C VAL A 51 11.14 11.70 -0.47
N VAL A 52 10.54 11.20 -1.55
CA VAL A 52 10.46 9.77 -1.85
C VAL A 52 11.85 9.17 -2.03
N GLU A 53 12.72 9.85 -2.77
CA GLU A 53 14.12 9.44 -2.96
C GLU A 53 14.84 9.29 -1.62
N LYS A 54 14.70 10.25 -0.70
CA LYS A 54 15.30 10.15 0.64
C LYS A 54 14.78 8.95 1.43
N VAL A 55 13.50 8.62 1.30
CA VAL A 55 12.87 7.52 2.02
C VAL A 55 13.35 6.17 1.50
N ILE A 56 13.42 5.97 0.18
CA ILE A 56 13.87 4.68 -0.40
C ILE A 56 15.36 4.38 -0.19
N GLN A 57 16.16 5.40 0.10
CA GLN A 57 17.60 5.24 0.44
C GLN A 57 17.82 4.72 1.86
N VAL A 58 16.77 4.62 2.68
CA VAL A 58 16.86 4.02 4.01
C VAL A 58 16.57 2.52 3.89
N ASP A 59 17.56 1.68 4.21
CA ASP A 59 17.48 0.20 4.08
C ASP A 59 16.20 -0.40 4.67
N ARG A 60 15.76 0.11 5.82
CA ARG A 60 14.52 -0.33 6.49
C ARG A 60 13.27 -0.15 5.63
N PHE A 61 13.24 0.88 4.78
CA PHE A 61 12.09 1.24 3.95
C PHE A 61 12.17 0.69 2.52
N GLU A 62 13.30 0.09 2.12
CA GLU A 62 13.51 -0.46 0.77
C GLU A 62 12.43 -1.49 0.38
N LYS A 63 11.94 -2.26 1.36
CA LYS A 63 10.85 -3.24 1.21
C LYS A 63 9.53 -2.64 0.72
N TYR A 64 9.34 -1.32 0.75
CA TYR A 64 8.13 -0.65 0.29
C TYR A 64 8.26 -0.04 -1.11
N MET A 65 9.44 -0.11 -1.74
CA MET A 65 9.75 0.59 -2.99
C MET A 65 8.77 0.27 -4.12
N PHE A 66 8.51 -1.03 -4.35
CA PHE A 66 7.63 -1.45 -5.45
C PHE A 66 6.19 -0.98 -5.23
N TRP A 67 5.71 -1.04 -3.99
CA TRP A 67 4.39 -0.55 -3.62
C TRP A 67 4.31 0.99 -3.73
N LEU A 68 5.35 1.71 -3.31
CA LEU A 68 5.42 3.16 -3.38
C LEU A 68 5.32 3.67 -4.82
N MET A 69 6.05 3.01 -5.74
CA MET A 69 6.23 3.46 -7.13
C MET A 69 5.22 2.88 -8.12
N LYS A 70 4.74 1.65 -7.89
CA LYS A 70 3.89 0.90 -8.84
C LYS A 70 2.55 0.46 -8.28
N ASP A 71 2.29 0.74 -7.00
CA ASP A 71 1.08 0.32 -6.30
C ASP A 71 0.85 -1.20 -6.33
N LYS A 72 1.95 -1.95 -6.36
CA LYS A 72 1.96 -3.41 -6.41
C LYS A 72 2.94 -3.96 -5.37
N THR A 73 2.71 -5.20 -4.94
CA THR A 73 3.62 -5.93 -4.06
C THR A 73 4.28 -7.08 -4.83
N LEU A 74 5.45 -7.50 -4.37
CA LEU A 74 6.14 -8.70 -4.83
C LEU A 74 6.76 -9.42 -3.62
N PRO A 75 5.95 -10.15 -2.82
CA PRO A 75 6.39 -10.72 -1.55
C PRO A 75 7.59 -11.66 -1.67
N SER A 76 7.68 -12.43 -2.77
CA SER A 76 8.79 -13.34 -3.04
C SER A 76 10.15 -12.64 -3.17
N ALA A 77 10.16 -11.33 -3.48
CA ALA A 77 11.34 -10.49 -3.55
C ALA A 77 11.48 -9.55 -2.34
N GLY A 78 10.71 -9.79 -1.26
CA GLY A 78 10.71 -8.94 -0.06
C GLY A 78 10.02 -7.58 -0.23
N GLN A 79 9.38 -7.33 -1.37
CA GLN A 79 8.68 -6.08 -1.66
C GLN A 79 7.22 -6.16 -1.21
N ILE A 80 6.86 -5.48 -0.15
CA ILE A 80 5.56 -5.56 0.52
C ILE A 80 4.86 -4.20 0.59
N ALA A 81 3.56 -4.20 0.90
CA ALA A 81 2.85 -2.98 1.29
C ALA A 81 2.96 -2.79 2.81
N PRO A 82 2.93 -1.54 3.32
CA PRO A 82 2.81 -1.27 4.74
C PRO A 82 1.57 -1.95 5.32
N ALA A 83 1.72 -2.67 6.43
CA ALA A 83 0.57 -3.19 7.16
C ALA A 83 -0.18 -1.99 7.75
N LEU A 84 -1.40 -1.75 7.28
CA LEU A 84 -2.24 -0.71 7.87
C LEU A 84 -2.54 -1.09 9.32
N SER A 85 -2.48 -0.11 10.24
CA SER A 85 -3.04 -0.25 11.59
C SER A 85 -4.46 -0.84 11.47
N LEU A 86 -4.88 -1.68 12.42
CA LEU A 86 -6.16 -2.44 12.42
C LEU A 86 -7.43 -1.55 12.38
N ASP A 87 -7.29 -0.26 12.16
CA ASP A 87 -8.33 0.75 12.01
C ASP A 87 -8.81 0.70 10.54
N GLY A 88 -9.47 -0.41 10.20
CA GLY A 88 -9.60 -0.92 8.84
C GLY A 88 -10.05 0.06 7.75
N TYR A 89 -9.24 0.13 6.70
CA TYR A 89 -9.73 0.25 5.32
C TYR A 89 -8.67 -0.33 4.37
N VAL A 90 -8.82 -1.61 4.02
CA VAL A 90 -7.99 -2.27 3.00
C VAL A 90 -8.75 -2.21 1.67
N GLN A 91 -8.42 -1.23 0.82
CA GLN A 91 -8.67 -1.38 -0.62
C GLN A 91 -7.51 -2.19 -1.18
N SER A 92 -7.66 -3.50 -1.23
CA SER A 92 -6.85 -4.36 -2.07
C SER A 92 -7.71 -4.76 -3.26
N GLU A 93 -7.76 -3.91 -4.28
CA GLU A 93 -8.26 -4.33 -5.59
C GLU A 93 -7.18 -5.16 -6.28
N GLY A 94 -7.39 -6.46 -6.32
CA GLY A 94 -6.47 -7.36 -7.02
C GLY A 94 -6.63 -8.81 -6.62
N ASN A 95 -7.78 -9.41 -6.94
CA ASN A 95 -7.81 -10.81 -7.37
C ASN A 95 -9.15 -11.12 -8.06
N HIS A 96 -9.21 -10.83 -9.35
CA HIS A 96 -10.14 -11.48 -10.26
C HIS A 96 -9.65 -12.92 -10.43
N VAL A 97 -10.13 -13.83 -9.60
CA VAL A 97 -10.08 -15.26 -9.92
C VAL A 97 -11.49 -15.63 -10.35
N SER A 98 -11.69 -15.65 -11.66
CA SER A 98 -12.79 -16.38 -12.29
C SER A 98 -12.63 -17.84 -11.90
N ILE A 99 -13.52 -18.35 -11.05
CA ILE A 99 -13.73 -19.80 -10.94
C ILE A 99 -15.05 -20.11 -11.62
N GLU A 100 -14.91 -20.88 -12.69
CA GLU A 100 -15.95 -21.41 -13.54
C GLU A 100 -16.99 -22.20 -12.75
N THR A 101 -18.23 -22.12 -13.25
CA THR A 101 -19.43 -22.78 -12.75
C THR A 101 -19.32 -24.31 -12.82
N PRO A 102 -19.75 -25.07 -11.78
CA PRO A 102 -20.16 -26.44 -11.98
C PRO A 102 -21.67 -26.48 -12.28
N GLN A 103 -21.99 -26.92 -13.50
CA GLN A 103 -23.34 -27.26 -13.95
C GLN A 103 -24.05 -28.16 -12.93
N LYS A 104 -25.23 -27.72 -12.48
CA LYS A 104 -26.14 -28.51 -11.66
C LYS A 104 -26.67 -29.68 -12.49
N LEU A 105 -26.06 -30.85 -12.29
CA LEU A 105 -26.44 -32.14 -12.85
C LEU A 105 -27.92 -32.42 -12.60
N ARG A 106 -28.67 -32.67 -13.69
CA ARG A 106 -30.04 -33.16 -13.66
C ARG A 106 -30.09 -34.48 -12.88
N ARG A 107 -30.86 -34.54 -11.80
CA ARG A 107 -31.29 -35.83 -11.21
C ARG A 107 -32.74 -36.10 -11.57
N SER A 108 -32.85 -37.09 -12.44
CA SER A 108 -34.04 -37.84 -12.84
C SER A 108 -34.45 -38.85 -11.74
N ARG A 109 -35.68 -39.37 -11.86
CA ARG A 109 -36.44 -40.41 -11.12
C ARG A 109 -37.46 -39.83 -10.13
N ARG A 110 -38.78 -39.86 -10.40
CA ARG A 110 -39.76 -40.98 -10.58
C ARG A 110 -40.02 -41.82 -9.32
N ASN A 111 -41.33 -42.00 -9.10
CA ASN A 111 -42.07 -42.97 -8.28
C ASN A 111 -42.19 -42.66 -6.79
N ALA A 112 -43.22 -43.10 -6.05
CA ALA A 112 -44.60 -43.54 -6.25
C ALA A 112 -45.01 -44.02 -4.84
N GLY A 113 -46.20 -43.65 -4.37
CA GLY A 113 -46.72 -44.03 -3.06
C GLY A 113 -47.97 -43.25 -2.73
#